data_AF-A0A450XZX7-F1
#
_entry.id   AF-A0A450XZX7-F1
#
_cell.length_a   1.000
_cell.length_b   1.000
_cell.length_c   1.000
_cell.angle_alpha   90.00
_cell.angle_beta   90.00
_cell.angle_gamma   90.00
#
_symmetry.space_group_name_H-M   'P 1'
#
loop_
_entity.id
_entity.type
_entity.pdbx_description
1 polymer ?
#
loop_
_entity_poly.entity_id
_entity_poly.type
_entity_poly.pdbx_seq_one_letter_code
_entity_poly.pdbx_strand_id
1 'polypeptide(L)'
;MSSQGVSNSSMRELMAQIFGIPADQYSPGRMTYDLRRLRLHGLIERIPHTHRYQVTEMGTRIAFFFTKIHSRIFRPGLSQLFNGCPKAPNRMITTAINKLDHAIASLFQQAKLAPCKT
;
A
#
# COMPACT_ATOMS: atom_id res chain seq x y z
N MET A 1 -24.87 12.36 7.28
CA MET A 1 -23.74 12.92 8.05
C MET A 1 -23.02 13.92 7.16
N SER A 2 -23.23 15.23 7.35
CA SER A 2 -22.51 16.25 6.58
C SER A 2 -21.04 16.22 6.96
N SER A 3 -20.21 15.52 6.18
CA SER A 3 -18.77 15.55 6.37
C SER A 3 -18.29 16.95 5.97
N GLN A 4 -17.98 17.80 6.94
CA GLN A 4 -17.22 19.01 6.65
C GLN A 4 -15.92 18.54 5.97
N GLY A 5 -15.76 18.80 4.67
CA GLY A 5 -14.66 18.23 3.85
C GLY A 5 -13.28 18.38 4.48
N VAL A 6 -12.28 17.62 4.07
CA VAL A 6 -10.94 17.67 4.69
C VAL A 6 -10.17 18.93 4.30
N SER A 7 -9.41 19.52 5.22
CA SER A 7 -8.50 20.64 4.93
C SER A 7 -7.06 20.14 4.77
N ASN A 8 -6.17 20.98 4.23
CA ASN A 8 -4.74 20.69 4.19
C ASN A 8 -4.17 20.46 5.60
N SER A 9 -4.51 21.34 6.54
CA SER A 9 -4.02 21.24 7.93
C SER A 9 -4.44 19.94 8.61
N SER A 10 -5.73 19.57 8.53
CA SER A 10 -6.23 18.35 9.17
C SER A 10 -5.66 17.09 8.53
N MET A 11 -5.46 17.10 7.19
CA MET A 11 -4.89 15.96 6.49
C MET A 11 -3.41 15.78 6.80
N ARG A 12 -2.65 16.87 6.96
CA ARG A 12 -1.22 16.82 7.24
C ARG A 12 -0.93 16.09 8.55
N GLU A 13 -1.70 16.38 9.60
CA GLU A 13 -1.59 15.69 10.89
C GLU A 13 -1.89 14.20 10.77
N LEU A 14 -2.96 13.84 10.05
CA LEU A 14 -3.32 12.44 9.80
C LEU A 14 -2.25 11.72 8.98
N MET A 15 -1.72 12.35 7.93
CA MET A 15 -0.67 11.76 7.09
C MET A 15 0.60 11.51 7.90
N ALA A 16 1.04 12.50 8.70
CA ALA A 16 2.21 12.34 9.56
C ALA A 16 2.05 11.12 10.51
N GLN A 17 0.88 10.96 11.12
CA GLN A 17 0.57 9.80 11.98
C GLN A 17 0.62 8.48 11.21
N ILE A 18 0.00 8.41 10.02
CA ILE A 18 0.00 7.20 9.18
C ILE A 18 1.42 6.81 8.77
N PHE A 19 2.27 7.79 8.44
CA PHE A 19 3.66 7.54 8.08
C PHE A 19 4.59 7.33 9.28
N GLY A 20 4.10 7.52 10.51
CA GLY A 20 4.91 7.40 11.73
C GLY A 20 6.02 8.45 11.81
N ILE A 21 5.83 9.62 11.20
CA ILE A 21 6.81 10.71 11.19
C ILE A 21 6.29 11.93 11.97
N PRO A 22 7.19 12.75 12.53
CA PRO A 22 6.82 14.05 13.08
C PRO A 22 6.07 14.95 12.07
N ALA A 23 5.10 15.73 12.55
CA ALA A 23 4.23 16.52 11.68
C ALA A 23 4.96 17.63 10.91
N ASP A 24 6.05 18.16 11.46
CA ASP A 24 6.98 19.09 10.83
C ASP A 24 7.72 18.48 9.63
N GLN A 25 7.92 17.16 9.61
CA GLN A 25 8.53 16.44 8.47
C GLN A 25 7.54 16.20 7.32
N TYR A 26 6.23 16.21 7.58
CA TYR A 26 5.22 16.23 6.53
C TYR A 26 4.86 17.67 6.16
N SER A 27 5.62 18.26 5.22
CA SER A 27 5.48 19.68 4.91
C SER A 27 4.11 20.05 4.30
N PRO A 28 3.63 21.29 4.49
CA PRO A 28 2.42 21.78 3.82
C PRO A 28 2.49 21.72 2.28
N GLY A 29 3.69 21.90 1.71
CA GLY A 29 3.93 21.76 0.28
C GLY A 29 3.69 20.32 -0.22
N ARG A 30 4.15 19.33 0.54
CA ARG A 30 3.89 17.91 0.25
C ARG A 30 2.39 17.61 0.29
N MET A 31 1.69 18.05 1.34
CA MET A 31 0.23 17.88 1.44
C MET A 31 -0.53 18.56 0.28
N THR A 32 -0.09 19.76 -0.13
CA THR A 32 -0.68 20.47 -1.26
C THR A 32 -0.48 19.71 -2.56
N TYR A 33 0.71 19.15 -2.77
CA TYR A 33 1.02 18.30 -3.91
C TYR A 33 0.13 17.05 -3.95
N ASP A 34 -0.03 16.37 -2.81
CA ASP A 34 -0.87 15.17 -2.73
C ASP A 34 -2.35 15.48 -2.99
N LEU A 35 -2.91 16.54 -2.38
CA LEU A 35 -4.28 16.97 -2.64
C LEU A 35 -4.51 17.35 -4.11
N ARG A 36 -3.53 18.02 -4.73
CA ARG A 36 -3.58 18.32 -6.16
C ARG A 36 -3.64 17.04 -6.98
N ARG A 37 -2.80 16.06 -6.66
CA ARG A 37 -2.75 14.78 -7.39
C ARG A 37 -4.05 13.99 -7.25
N LEU A 38 -4.59 13.92 -6.03
CA LEU A 38 -5.88 13.28 -5.76
C LEU A 38 -7.01 13.96 -6.55
N ARG A 39 -6.99 15.28 -6.65
CA ARG A 39 -7.97 16.04 -7.44
C ARG A 39 -7.83 15.80 -8.93
N LEU A 40 -6.59 15.77 -9.44
CA LEU A 40 -6.32 15.49 -10.86
C LEU A 40 -6.81 14.12 -11.30
N HIS A 41 -6.73 13.12 -10.41
CA HIS A 41 -7.27 11.78 -10.66
C HIS A 41 -8.77 11.64 -10.35
N GLY A 42 -9.45 12.73 -9.99
CA GLY A 42 -10.89 12.74 -9.72
C GLY A 42 -11.29 11.97 -8.45
N LEU A 43 -10.35 11.68 -7.55
CA LEU A 43 -10.62 10.96 -6.30
C LEU A 43 -11.25 11.89 -5.25
N ILE A 44 -10.88 13.16 -5.28
CA ILE A 44 -11.44 14.21 -4.45
C ILE A 44 -11.80 15.42 -5.31
N GLU A 45 -12.68 16.25 -4.81
CA GLU A 45 -13.02 17.54 -5.39
C GLU A 45 -12.97 18.64 -4.33
N ARG A 46 -12.73 19.88 -4.78
CA ARG A 46 -12.71 21.03 -3.87
C ARG A 46 -14.14 21.52 -3.66
N ILE A 47 -14.53 21.74 -2.41
CA ILE A 47 -15.82 22.34 -2.08
C ILE A 47 -15.76 23.83 -2.48
N PRO A 48 -16.73 24.34 -3.28
CA PRO A 48 -16.76 25.73 -3.71
C PRO A 48 -16.59 26.71 -2.55
N HIS A 49 -15.87 27.81 -2.79
CA HIS A 49 -15.63 28.89 -1.82
C HIS A 49 -14.90 28.48 -0.52
N THR A 50 -14.33 27.27 -0.43
CA THR A 50 -13.59 26.83 0.76
C THR A 50 -12.24 26.22 0.40
N HIS A 51 -11.32 26.11 1.36
CA HIS A 51 -10.08 25.33 1.20
C HIS A 51 -10.26 23.86 1.61
N ARG A 52 -11.48 23.34 1.52
CA ARG A 52 -11.84 21.99 1.93
C ARG A 52 -12.12 21.11 0.72
N TYR A 53 -11.88 19.82 0.89
CA TYR A 53 -12.01 18.81 -0.16
C TYR A 53 -12.95 17.72 0.29
N GLN A 54 -13.74 17.16 -0.62
CA GLN A 54 -14.58 16.00 -0.35
C GLN A 54 -14.23 14.87 -1.32
N VAL A 55 -14.45 13.64 -0.88
CA VAL A 55 -14.22 12.46 -1.71
C VAL A 55 -15.35 12.36 -2.73
N THR A 56 -15.01 12.10 -3.99
CA THR A 56 -16.02 11.89 -5.04
C THR A 56 -16.65 10.51 -4.91
N GLU A 57 -17.72 10.24 -5.65
CA GLU A 57 -18.29 8.90 -5.72
C GLU A 57 -17.26 7.88 -6.25
N MET A 58 -16.52 8.25 -7.31
CA MET A 58 -15.43 7.43 -7.85
C MET A 58 -14.34 7.19 -6.82
N GLY A 59 -13.91 8.24 -6.11
CA GLY A 59 -12.93 8.15 -5.04
C GLY A 59 -13.37 7.20 -3.92
N THR A 60 -14.66 7.20 -3.57
CA THR A 60 -15.23 6.29 -2.57
C THR A 60 -15.18 4.84 -3.03
N ARG A 61 -15.58 4.56 -4.28
CA ARG A 61 -15.51 3.21 -4.87
C ARG A 61 -14.07 2.69 -4.87
N ILE A 62 -13.13 3.53 -5.29
CA ILE A 62 -11.69 3.20 -5.32
C ILE A 62 -11.14 2.95 -3.92
N ALA A 63 -11.42 3.84 -2.96
CA ALA A 63 -10.97 3.69 -1.57
C ALA A 63 -11.51 2.38 -0.96
N PHE A 64 -12.77 2.05 -1.21
CA PHE A 64 -13.39 0.83 -0.72
C PHE A 64 -12.79 -0.43 -1.38
N PHE A 65 -12.50 -0.37 -2.68
CA PHE A 65 -11.80 -1.43 -3.41
C PHE A 65 -10.41 -1.70 -2.81
N PHE A 66 -9.58 -0.67 -2.62
CA PHE A 66 -8.26 -0.82 -1.99
C PHE A 66 -8.37 -1.36 -0.56
N THR A 67 -9.34 -0.90 0.23
CA THR A 67 -9.57 -1.39 1.60
C THR A 67 -9.97 -2.87 1.61
N LYS A 68 -10.84 -3.29 0.67
CA LYS A 68 -11.23 -4.69 0.53
C LYS A 68 -10.09 -5.57 0.08
N ILE A 69 -9.31 -5.16 -0.92
CA ILE A 69 -8.12 -5.91 -1.37
C ILE A 69 -7.12 -6.04 -0.23
N HIS A 70 -6.84 -4.95 0.47
CA HIS A 70 -5.92 -4.97 1.58
C HIS A 70 -6.36 -5.95 2.67
N SER A 71 -7.64 -5.92 3.08
CA SER A 71 -8.17 -6.81 4.13
C SER A 71 -8.34 -8.27 3.71
N ARG A 72 -8.70 -8.54 2.45
CA ARG A 72 -9.06 -9.88 1.96
C ARG A 72 -7.94 -10.60 1.22
N ILE A 73 -7.01 -9.87 0.64
CA ILE A 73 -5.94 -10.44 -0.20
C ILE A 73 -4.60 -10.17 0.45
N PHE A 74 -4.24 -8.91 0.69
CA PHE A 74 -2.89 -8.61 1.19
C PHE A 74 -2.69 -9.07 2.63
N ARG A 75 -3.62 -8.77 3.55
CA ARG A 75 -3.48 -9.18 4.95
C ARG A 75 -3.35 -10.71 5.12
N PRO A 76 -4.22 -11.56 4.53
CA PRO A 76 -4.06 -13.01 4.64
C PRO A 76 -3.03 -13.60 3.67
N GLY A 77 -2.76 -12.97 2.52
CA GLY A 77 -1.76 -13.46 1.55
C GLY A 77 -0.34 -13.19 2.01
N LEU A 78 -0.07 -11.99 2.53
CA LEU A 78 1.23 -11.63 3.08
C LEU A 78 1.48 -12.33 4.42
N SER A 79 0.45 -12.60 5.23
CA SER A 79 0.63 -13.41 6.44
C SER A 79 0.98 -14.87 6.15
N GLN A 80 0.78 -15.36 4.92
CA GLN A 80 1.33 -16.65 4.49
C GLN A 80 2.83 -16.55 4.19
N LEU A 81 3.26 -15.43 3.60
CA LEU A 81 4.67 -15.19 3.27
C LEU A 81 5.53 -15.00 4.51
N PHE A 82 5.04 -14.21 5.46
CA PHE A 82 5.72 -13.99 6.73
C PHE A 82 5.33 -15.13 7.68
N ASN A 83 6.29 -15.95 8.13
CA ASN A 83 6.12 -17.11 9.01
C ASN A 83 5.43 -16.83 10.38
N GLY A 84 4.83 -15.66 10.58
CA GLY A 84 4.29 -15.15 11.84
C GLY A 84 2.93 -15.72 12.28
N CYS A 85 2.23 -16.51 11.45
CA CYS A 85 0.96 -17.12 11.84
C CYS A 85 0.99 -18.66 11.67
N PRO A 86 1.21 -19.43 12.76
CA PRO A 86 1.22 -20.90 12.73
C PRO A 86 -0.07 -21.52 12.18
N LYS A 87 -1.19 -20.79 12.27
CA LYS A 87 -2.56 -21.26 12.01
C LYS A 87 -3.22 -20.74 10.72
N ALA A 88 -2.46 -20.13 9.79
CA ALA A 88 -3.05 -19.68 8.53
C ALA A 88 -3.53 -20.89 7.69
N PRO A 89 -4.83 -20.97 7.31
CA PRO A 89 -5.45 -22.20 6.79
C PRO A 89 -5.03 -22.58 5.36
N ASN A 90 -4.30 -21.73 4.64
CA ASN A 90 -3.75 -22.04 3.33
C ASN A 90 -2.33 -21.50 3.26
N ARG A 91 -1.31 -22.36 3.10
CA ARG A 91 0.10 -21.98 2.91
C ARG A 91 0.53 -22.12 1.44
N MET A 92 -0.42 -22.01 0.51
CA MET A 92 -0.18 -22.30 -0.91
C MET A 92 0.90 -21.39 -1.50
N ILE A 93 0.87 -20.10 -1.16
CA ILE A 93 1.85 -19.12 -1.65
C ILE A 93 3.24 -19.41 -1.07
N THR A 94 3.35 -19.69 0.23
CA THR A 94 4.61 -20.05 0.90
C THR A 94 5.23 -21.30 0.28
N THR A 95 4.42 -22.34 0.05
CA THR A 95 4.87 -23.57 -0.59
C THR A 95 5.36 -23.32 -2.01
N ALA A 96 4.67 -22.47 -2.79
CA ALA A 96 5.09 -22.13 -4.15
C ALA A 96 6.43 -21.38 -4.16
N ILE A 97 6.62 -20.43 -3.24
CA ILE A 97 7.88 -19.68 -3.11
C ILE A 97 9.03 -20.57 -2.65
N ASN A 98 8.82 -21.42 -1.63
CA ASN A 98 9.85 -22.37 -1.20
C ASN A 98 10.27 -23.32 -2.33
N LYS A 99 9.32 -23.75 -3.17
CA LYS A 99 9.63 -24.55 -4.37
C LYS A 99 10.48 -23.77 -5.38
N LEU A 100 10.15 -22.50 -5.61
CA LEU A 100 10.94 -21.63 -6.48
C LEU A 100 12.36 -21.45 -5.93
N ASP A 101 12.50 -21.15 -4.64
CA ASP A 101 13.79 -20.96 -3.97
C ASP A 101 14.66 -22.22 -4.06
N HIS A 102 14.06 -23.41 -3.86
CA HIS A 102 14.76 -24.68 -4.03
C HIS A 102 15.20 -24.92 -5.48
N ALA A 103 14.36 -24.59 -6.46
CA ALA A 103 14.73 -24.72 -7.87
C ALA A 103 15.90 -23.78 -8.23
N ILE A 104 15.87 -22.53 -7.75
CA ILE A 104 16.96 -21.56 -7.92
C ILE A 104 18.24 -22.05 -7.25
N ALA A 105 18.16 -22.54 -6.01
CA ALA A 105 19.33 -23.07 -5.29
C ALA A 105 19.96 -24.26 -6.00
N SER A 106 19.15 -25.16 -6.56
CA SER A 106 19.59 -26.29 -7.37
C SER A 106 20.34 -25.82 -8.63
N LEU A 107 19.81 -24.83 -9.35
CA LEU A 107 20.49 -24.23 -10.51
C LEU A 107 21.85 -23.62 -10.13
N PHE A 108 21.94 -22.92 -9.00
CA PHE A 108 23.22 -22.38 -8.52
C PHE A 108 24.22 -23.47 -8.15
N GLN A 109 23.78 -24.57 -7.52
CA GLN A 109 24.66 -25.70 -7.22
C GLN A 109 25.18 -26.35 -8.51
N GLN A 110 24.33 -26.58 -9.50
CA GLN A 110 24.74 -27.12 -10.80
C GLN A 110 25.75 -26.20 -11.50
N ALA A 111 25.54 -24.89 -11.48
CA ALA A 111 26.45 -23.92 -12.06
C ALA A 111 27.82 -23.87 -11.34
N LYS A 112 27.85 -24.03 -10.01
CA LYS A 112 29.11 -24.10 -9.24
C LYS A 112 29.88 -25.40 -9.44
N LEU A 113 29.19 -26.48 -9.79
CA LEU A 113 29.78 -27.79 -10.04
C LEU A 113 30.26 -27.98 -11.49
N ALA A 114 29.98 -27.04 -12.39
CA ALA A 114 30.53 -27.03 -13.74
C ALA A 114 31.91 -26.34 -13.73
N PRO A 115 33.05 -27.08 -13.81
CA PRO A 115 34.32 -26.44 -14.09
C PRO A 115 34.25 -25.83 -15.49
N CYS A 116 34.74 -24.59 -15.62
CA CYS A 116 34.99 -23.96 -16.90
C CYS A 116 35.93 -24.89 -17.68
N LYS A 117 35.42 -25.57 -18.70
CA LYS A 117 36.26 -26.27 -19.67
C LYS A 117 36.86 -25.22 -20.59
N THR A 118 38.03 -24.70 -20.20
CA THR A 118 38.98 -24.04 -21.12
C THR A 118 39.70 -25.08 -21.96
#